data_AF-A0A7S4D9P7-F1
#
_entry.id   AF-A0A7S4D9P7-F1
#
_cell.length_a   1.000
_cell.length_b   1.000
_cell.length_c   1.000
_cell.angle_alpha   90.00
_cell.angle_beta   90.00
_cell.angle_gamma   90.00
#
_symmetry.space_group_name_H-M   'P 1'
#
loop_
_entity.id
_entity.type
_entity.pdbx_description
1 polymer ?
#
loop_
_entity_poly.entity_id
_entity_poly.type
_entity_poly.pdbx_seq_one_letter_code
_entity_poly.pdbx_strand_id
1 'polypeptide(L)'
;GHGGRRVADFVQEELPRMIFEFMVMGIKAKGLKKGLSSKAIPKILKHAFLQTDIKALARCAEGGWADGACAVVALIVDDRVHVANLGDSRAALCRRRRPGDDPGPRRVGCRPRRSVRPSAACCAPSPCPPR
;
A
#
# COMPACT_ATOMS: atom_id res chain seq x y z
N GLY A 1 9.17 6.49 6.48
CA GLY A 1 9.47 7.53 5.48
C GLY A 1 10.95 7.55 5.18
N HIS A 2 11.34 8.20 4.08
CA HIS A 2 12.71 8.56 3.76
C HIS A 2 12.76 10.06 3.46
N GLY A 3 13.87 10.74 3.78
CA GLY A 3 13.99 12.19 3.58
C GLY A 3 13.16 13.05 4.55
N GLY A 4 12.40 12.43 5.46
CA GLY A 4 11.51 13.11 6.41
C GLY A 4 10.37 12.20 6.87
N ARG A 5 9.43 12.78 7.63
CA ARG A 5 8.27 12.09 8.22
C ARG A 5 6.91 12.63 7.76
N ARG A 6 6.84 13.76 7.07
CA ARG A 6 5.59 14.48 6.75
C ARG A 6 4.69 13.66 5.84
N VAL A 7 5.24 13.11 4.76
CA VAL A 7 4.49 12.19 3.87
C VAL A 7 4.08 10.92 4.63
N ALA A 8 4.93 10.39 5.50
CA ALA A 8 4.60 9.19 6.27
C ALA A 8 3.45 9.44 7.26
N ASP A 9 3.50 10.55 8.01
CA ASP A 9 2.45 10.97 8.94
C ASP A 9 1.13 11.24 8.18
N PHE A 10 1.19 11.91 7.03
CA PHE A 10 0.03 12.15 6.18
C PHE A 10 -0.60 10.84 5.65
N VAL A 11 0.22 9.92 5.13
CA VAL A 11 -0.26 8.64 4.60
C VAL A 11 -0.84 7.76 5.70
N GLN A 12 -0.28 7.79 6.92
CA GLN A 12 -0.80 7.08 8.09
C GLN A 12 -2.26 7.47 8.39
N GLU A 13 -2.61 8.75 8.25
CA GLU A 13 -3.96 9.25 8.53
C GLU A 13 -4.90 9.08 7.34
N GLU A 14 -4.43 9.43 6.15
CA GLU A 14 -5.26 9.52 4.95
C GLU A 14 -5.54 8.16 4.30
N LEU A 15 -4.56 7.24 4.28
CA LEU A 15 -4.71 5.96 3.59
C LEU A 15 -5.80 5.06 4.19
N PRO A 16 -5.86 4.84 5.52
CA PRO A 16 -6.94 4.04 6.12
C PRO A 16 -8.31 4.67 5.90
N ARG A 17 -8.39 6.00 5.97
CA ARG A 17 -9.61 6.78 5.71
C ARG A 17 -10.11 6.57 4.28
N MET A 18 -9.23 6.71 3.28
CA MET A 18 -9.58 6.47 1.87
C MET A 18 -10.02 5.03 1.63
N ILE A 19 -9.33 4.05 2.22
CA ILE A 19 -9.74 2.63 2.11
C ILE A 19 -11.17 2.45 2.66
N PHE A 20 -11.46 3.01 3.83
CA PHE A 20 -12.78 2.94 4.44
C PHE A 20 -13.86 3.63 3.58
N GLU A 21 -13.62 4.86 3.14
CA GLU A 21 -14.56 5.61 2.29
C GLU A 21 -14.88 4.84 1.01
N PHE A 22 -13.87 4.33 0.29
CA PHE A 22 -14.09 3.55 -0.93
C PHE A 22 -14.76 2.21 -0.68
N MET A 23 -14.53 1.57 0.47
CA MET A 23 -15.29 0.37 0.86
C MET A 23 -16.77 0.71 1.05
N VAL A 24 -17.09 1.74 1.83
CA VAL A 24 -18.48 2.16 2.08
C VAL A 24 -19.18 2.58 0.79
N MET A 25 -18.53 3.37 -0.07
CA MET A 25 -19.04 3.74 -1.39
C MET A 25 -19.27 2.51 -2.26
N GLY A 26 -18.34 1.55 -2.24
CA GLY A 26 -18.47 0.29 -2.98
C GLY A 26 -19.64 -0.59 -2.51
N ILE A 27 -19.95 -0.59 -1.21
CA ILE A 27 -21.14 -1.27 -0.65
C ILE A 27 -22.41 -0.59 -1.17
N LYS A 28 -22.49 0.74 -1.01
CA LYS A 28 -23.66 1.55 -1.40
C LYS A 28 -23.95 1.44 -2.89
N ALA A 29 -22.93 1.63 -3.75
CA ALA A 29 -23.10 1.66 -5.20
C ALA A 29 -23.61 0.34 -5.78
N LYS A 30 -23.36 -0.79 -5.10
CA LYS A 30 -23.83 -2.10 -5.54
C LYS A 30 -25.04 -2.61 -4.77
N GLY A 31 -25.54 -1.86 -3.79
CA GLY A 31 -26.67 -2.26 -2.95
C GLY A 31 -26.46 -3.57 -2.17
N LEU A 32 -25.21 -3.96 -1.86
CA LEU A 32 -24.95 -5.23 -1.18
C LEU A 32 -25.28 -5.12 0.31
N LYS A 33 -26.18 -5.98 0.78
CA LYS A 33 -26.42 -6.21 2.22
C LYS A 33 -25.31 -7.02 2.89
N LYS A 34 -24.47 -7.72 2.11
CA LYS A 34 -23.58 -8.81 2.56
C LYS A 34 -22.07 -8.53 2.40
N GLY A 35 -21.67 -7.25 2.32
CA GLY A 35 -20.26 -6.86 2.19
C GLY A 35 -19.72 -6.88 0.75
N LEU A 36 -18.41 -6.72 0.57
CA LEU A 36 -17.77 -6.64 -0.75
C LEU A 36 -17.25 -7.99 -1.24
N SER A 37 -17.35 -8.21 -2.55
CA SER A 37 -16.67 -9.33 -3.21
C SER A 37 -15.15 -9.25 -3.00
N SER A 38 -14.53 -10.42 -2.81
CA SER A 38 -13.06 -10.57 -2.78
C SER A 38 -12.34 -10.03 -4.01
N LYS A 39 -13.02 -9.90 -5.17
CA LYS A 39 -12.47 -9.27 -6.40
C LYS A 39 -12.56 -7.75 -6.38
N ALA A 40 -13.44 -7.17 -5.56
CA ALA A 40 -13.62 -5.74 -5.43
C ALA A 40 -12.57 -5.12 -4.48
N ILE A 41 -12.20 -5.84 -3.42
CA ILE A 41 -11.24 -5.35 -2.40
C ILE A 41 -9.88 -4.94 -3.02
N PRO A 42 -9.23 -5.74 -3.90
CA PRO A 42 -7.97 -5.32 -4.52
C PRO A 42 -8.10 -4.05 -5.38
N LYS A 43 -9.26 -3.85 -6.04
CA LYS A 43 -9.52 -2.64 -6.84
C LYS A 43 -9.63 -1.41 -5.95
N ILE A 44 -10.29 -1.55 -4.80
CA ILE A 44 -10.43 -0.49 -3.80
C ILE A 44 -9.09 -0.15 -3.17
N LEU A 45 -8.30 -1.15 -2.77
CA LEU A 45 -6.95 -0.91 -2.26
C LEU A 45 -6.10 -0.17 -3.29
N LYS A 46 -6.10 -0.61 -4.56
CA LYS A 46 -5.39 0.10 -5.63
C LYS A 46 -5.85 1.55 -5.77
N HIS A 47 -7.15 1.79 -5.73
CA HIS A 47 -7.71 3.13 -5.88
C HIS A 47 -7.40 4.02 -4.66
N ALA A 48 -7.46 3.47 -3.44
CA ALA A 48 -7.11 4.16 -2.22
C ALA A 48 -5.65 4.59 -2.20
N PHE A 49 -4.73 3.69 -2.59
CA PHE A 49 -3.31 4.02 -2.71
C PHE A 49 -3.08 5.15 -3.74
N LEU A 50 -3.69 5.05 -4.92
CA LEU A 50 -3.54 6.07 -5.97
C LEU A 50 -4.09 7.44 -5.52
N GLN A 51 -5.27 7.47 -4.91
CA GLN A 51 -5.89 8.72 -4.44
C GLN A 51 -5.11 9.34 -3.28
N THR A 52 -4.59 8.52 -2.37
CA THR A 52 -3.73 8.99 -1.28
C THR A 52 -2.42 9.56 -1.81
N ASP A 53 -1.81 8.91 -2.81
CA ASP A 53 -0.58 9.37 -3.46
C ASP A 53 -0.78 10.73 -4.17
N ILE A 54 -1.88 10.89 -4.90
CA ILE A 54 -2.26 12.18 -5.52
C ILE A 54 -2.39 13.28 -4.45
N LYS A 55 -3.07 13.00 -3.33
CA LYS A 55 -3.21 13.98 -2.25
C LYS A 55 -1.87 14.26 -1.55
N ALA A 56 -1.03 13.25 -1.36
CA ALA A 56 0.30 13.41 -0.79
C ALA A 56 1.17 14.29 -1.68
N LEU A 57 1.17 14.08 -3.01
CA LEU A 57 1.89 14.91 -3.98
C LEU A 57 1.42 16.37 -3.95
N ALA A 58 0.12 16.62 -3.82
CA ALA A 58 -0.41 17.96 -3.66
C ALA A 58 0.14 18.63 -2.38
N ARG A 59 0.13 17.91 -1.25
CA ARG A 59 0.72 18.41 0.01
C ARG A 59 2.22 18.62 -0.08
N CYS A 60 2.94 17.77 -0.83
CA CYS A 60 4.36 17.98 -1.08
C CYS A 60 4.63 19.25 -1.88
N ALA A 61 3.84 19.50 -2.92
CA ALA A 61 3.96 20.71 -3.74
C ALA A 61 3.62 21.98 -2.93
N GLU A 62 2.56 21.95 -2.14
CA GLU A 62 2.14 23.08 -1.29
C GLU A 62 3.11 23.35 -0.14
N GLY A 63 3.60 22.30 0.52
CA GLY A 63 4.44 22.40 1.71
C GLY A 63 5.94 22.37 1.44
N GLY A 64 6.37 22.22 0.19
CA GLY A 64 7.78 22.05 -0.18
C GLY A 64 8.39 20.78 0.42
N TRP A 65 7.64 19.68 0.48
CA TRP A 65 8.13 18.43 1.07
C TRP A 65 8.92 17.64 0.03
N ALA A 66 10.15 17.27 0.37
CA ALA A 66 11.02 16.42 -0.44
C ALA A 66 11.16 15.00 0.16
N ASP A 67 10.32 14.66 1.14
CA ASP A 67 10.28 13.35 1.76
C ASP A 67 9.33 12.39 1.03
N GLY A 68 9.43 11.11 1.36
CA GLY A 68 8.60 10.05 0.79
C GLY A 68 8.32 8.94 1.79
N ALA A 69 7.37 8.07 1.48
CA ALA A 69 7.03 6.94 2.33
C ALA A 69 6.75 5.67 1.53
N CYS A 70 7.22 4.54 2.06
CA CYS A 70 6.71 3.23 1.68
C CYS A 70 5.46 2.92 2.51
N ALA A 71 4.54 2.15 1.95
CA ALA A 71 3.29 1.79 2.61
C ALA A 71 2.97 0.31 2.36
N VAL A 72 2.73 -0.42 3.45
CA VAL A 72 2.18 -1.78 3.42
C VAL A 72 0.90 -1.80 4.23
N VAL A 73 -0.16 -2.36 3.65
CA VAL A 73 -1.48 -2.50 4.30
C VAL A 73 -1.88 -3.96 4.27
N ALA A 74 -2.21 -4.50 5.44
CA ALA A 74 -2.88 -5.78 5.59
C ALA A 74 -4.33 -5.51 6.02
N LEU A 75 -5.26 -5.78 5.10
CA LEU A 75 -6.70 -5.64 5.32
C LEU A 75 -7.31 -7.03 5.53
N ILE A 76 -8.00 -7.22 6.64
CA ILE A 76 -8.67 -8.48 6.98
C ILE A 76 -10.17 -8.28 6.75
N VAL A 77 -10.76 -9.08 5.86
CA VAL A 77 -12.20 -9.07 5.58
C VAL A 77 -12.68 -10.52 5.60
N ASP A 78 -13.68 -10.80 6.44
CA ASP A 78 -14.20 -12.14 6.70
C ASP A 78 -13.08 -13.11 7.08
N ASP A 79 -12.82 -14.13 6.24
CA ASP A 79 -11.81 -15.17 6.42
C ASP A 79 -10.54 -14.92 5.58
N ARG A 80 -10.38 -13.73 4.99
CA ARG A 80 -9.31 -13.42 4.03
C ARG A 80 -8.44 -12.26 4.48
N VAL A 81 -7.14 -12.40 4.25
CA VAL A 81 -6.15 -11.33 4.41
C VAL A 81 -5.74 -10.83 3.03
N HIS A 82 -5.95 -9.53 2.79
CA HIS A 82 -5.53 -8.82 1.59
C HIS A 82 -4.32 -7.96 1.91
N VAL A 83 -3.21 -8.14 1.20
CA VAL A 83 -2.00 -7.33 1.37
C VAL A 83 -1.79 -6.45 0.14
N ALA A 84 -1.68 -5.15 0.36
CA ALA A 84 -1.23 -4.17 -0.63
C ALA A 84 0.10 -3.58 -0.16
N ASN A 85 1.09 -3.52 -1.06
CA ASN A 85 2.43 -3.04 -0.74
C ASN A 85 2.93 -2.09 -1.82
N LEU A 86 3.48 -0.96 -1.40
CA LEU A 86 4.16 0.03 -2.23
C LEU A 86 5.51 0.34 -1.59
N GLY A 87 6.59 -0.01 -2.30
CA GLY A 87 7.96 0.15 -1.82
C GLY A 87 8.59 -1.17 -1.35
N ASP A 88 9.56 -1.05 -0.46
CA ASP A 88 10.43 -2.14 0.02
C ASP A 88 10.00 -2.72 1.38
N SER A 89 8.94 -2.17 1.98
CA SER A 89 8.29 -2.73 3.17
C SER A 89 7.76 -4.15 2.93
N ARG A 90 7.58 -4.94 4.00
CA ARG A 90 7.19 -6.35 3.91
C ARG A 90 6.13 -6.69 4.96
N ALA A 91 5.18 -7.53 4.58
CA ALA A 91 4.22 -8.16 5.49
C ALA A 91 4.47 -9.67 5.55
N ALA A 92 4.35 -10.24 6.74
CA ALA A 92 4.45 -11.68 6.99
C ALA A 92 3.22 -12.15 7.77
N LEU A 93 2.69 -13.32 7.41
CA LEU A 93 1.57 -13.96 8.11
C LEU A 93 2.06 -15.24 8.78
N CYS A 94 2.07 -15.25 10.11
CA CYS A 94 2.35 -16.45 10.89
C CYS A 94 1.07 -17.28 11.04
N ARG A 95 1.12 -18.56 10.66
CA ARG A 95 0.03 -19.52 10.87
C ARG A 95 0.53 -20.66 11.74
N ARG A 96 -0.23 -21.00 12.78
CA ARG A 96 0.05 -22.19 13.61
C ARG A 96 -0.04 -23.42 12.71
N ARG A 97 1.04 -24.20 12.66
CA ARG A 97 1.07 -25.48 11.95
C ARG A 97 0.24 -26.50 12.71
N ARG A 98 -0.60 -27.25 12.00
CA ARG A 98 -1.21 -28.47 12.50
C ARG A 98 -0.29 -29.65 12.21
N PRO A 99 -0.35 -30.74 12.99
CA PRO A 99 0.33 -31.98 12.64
C PRO A 99 -0.09 -32.42 11.22
N GLY A 100 0.88 -32.60 10.32
CA GLY A 100 0.63 -32.94 8.92
C GLY A 100 0.62 -31.79 7.91
N ASP A 101 0.78 -30.53 8.35
CA ASP A 101 0.91 -29.40 7.41
C ASP A 101 2.27 -29.46 6.68
N ASP A 102 2.23 -29.57 5.35
CA ASP A 102 3.41 -29.40 4.50
C ASP A 102 3.99 -27.99 4.70
N PRO A 103 5.30 -27.83 4.98
CA PRO A 103 5.91 -26.52 5.17
C PRO A 103 5.62 -25.52 4.07
N GLY A 104 5.35 -26.00 2.86
CA GLY A 104 5.16 -25.18 1.67
C GLY A 104 6.37 -24.28 1.39
N PRO A 105 6.47 -23.70 0.20
CA PRO A 105 7.45 -22.66 -0.03
C PRO A 105 7.10 -21.45 0.85
N ARG A 106 8.06 -20.98 1.66
CA ARG A 106 7.99 -19.68 2.37
C ARG A 106 7.95 -18.54 1.34
N ARG A 107 6.79 -18.31 0.71
CA ARG A 107 6.58 -17.15 -0.15
C ARG A 107 6.22 -15.95 0.71
N VAL A 108 7.23 -15.38 1.36
CA VAL A 108 7.15 -14.02 1.88
C VAL A 108 7.55 -13.10 0.74
N GLY A 109 6.56 -12.50 0.07
CA GLY A 109 6.82 -11.43 -0.87
C GLY A 109 6.00 -11.49 -2.15
N CYS A 110 5.29 -10.39 -2.41
CA CYS A 110 5.01 -9.94 -3.76
C CYS A 110 6.32 -10.02 -4.56
N ARG A 111 6.40 -10.91 -5.56
CA ARG A 111 7.45 -10.74 -6.58
C ARG A 111 7.18 -9.38 -7.22
N PRO A 112 8.13 -8.44 -7.26
CA PRO A 112 7.96 -7.25 -8.07
C PRO A 112 7.75 -7.76 -9.51
N ARG A 113 6.57 -7.49 -10.09
CA ARG A 113 6.47 -7.56 -11.55
C ARG A 113 7.44 -6.49 -12.04
N ARG A 114 8.48 -6.88 -12.79
CA ARG A 114 9.35 -5.96 -13.55
C ARG A 114 8.46 -5.18 -14.52
N SER A 115 7.87 -4.09 -14.07
CA SER A 115 7.11 -3.18 -14.92
C SER A 115 7.07 -1.79 -14.29
N VAL A 116 8.23 -1.24 -13.99
CA VAL A 116 8.38 0.21 -13.92
C VAL A 116 9.69 0.53 -14.64
N ARG A 117 9.57 0.95 -15.91
CA ARG A 117 10.57 1.90 -16.44
C ARG A 117 10.35 3.16 -15.62
N PRO A 118 11.37 3.77 -15.02
CA PRO A 118 11.17 4.98 -14.23
C PRO A 118 10.59 6.05 -15.16
N SER A 119 9.35 6.47 -14.87
CA SER A 119 8.87 7.75 -15.38
C SER A 119 9.60 8.81 -14.56
N ALA A 120 10.57 9.46 -15.21
CA ALA A 120 11.26 10.75 -15.00
C ALA A 120 11.22 11.55 -13.66
N ALA A 121 10.66 11.06 -12.57
CA ALA A 121 10.54 11.78 -11.29
C ALA A 121 11.42 11.20 -10.18
N CYS A 122 12.19 10.13 -10.45
CA CYS A 122 13.31 9.76 -9.58
C CYS A 122 14.47 10.72 -9.87
N CYS A 123 14.52 11.85 -9.17
CA CYS A 123 15.74 12.63 -9.08
C CYS A 123 16.88 11.70 -8.66
N ALA A 124 17.87 11.55 -9.55
CA ALA A 124 19.08 10.79 -9.25
C ALA A 124 19.81 11.45 -8.06
N PRO A 125 20.34 10.67 -7.10
CA PRO A 125 21.27 11.23 -6.11
C PRO A 125 22.56 11.65 -6.82
N SER A 126 23.00 12.89 -6.57
CA SER A 126 24.31 13.38 -6.98
C SER A 126 25.43 12.55 -6.33
N PRO A 127 26.54 12.28 -7.03
CA PRO A 127 27.63 11.46 -6.49
C PRO A 127 28.33 12.19 -5.34
N CYS A 128 28.48 11.52 -4.19
CA CYS A 128 29.33 11.97 -3.09
C CYS A 128 30.81 11.97 -3.53
N PRO A 129 31.60 13.02 -3.23
CA PRO A 129 33.03 13.00 -3.50
C PRO A 129 33.76 12.02 -2.57
N PRO A 130 34.85 11.38 -3.04
CA PRO A 130 35.64 10.47 -2.22
C PRO A 130 36.39 11.24 -1.12
N ARG A 131 36.59 10.55 0.01
CA ARG A 131 37.39 11.02 1.15
C ARG A 131 38.88 11.03 0.83
#